data_AF-A0A3B0PCH6-F1
#
_entry.id   AF-A0A3B0PCH6-F1
#
_cell.length_a   1.000
_cell.length_b   1.000
_cell.length_c   1.000
_cell.angle_alpha   90.00
_cell.angle_beta   90.00
_cell.angle_gamma   90.00
#
_symmetry.space_group_name_H-M   'P 1'
#
loop_
_entity.id
_entity.type
_entity.pdbx_description
1 polymer ?
#
loop_
_entity_poly.entity_id
_entity_poly.type
_entity_poly.pdbx_seq_one_letter_code
_entity_poly.pdbx_strand_id
1 'polypeptide(L)' 'MDFHHQLKGAILDAVDDGLISIDPTRKAIIKGKSPKHKKIKYLNQFQLQNLIMNLKLDSNINEYW' A
#
# COMPACT_ATOMS: atom_id res chain seq x y z
N MET A 1 -10.84 -2.45 -1.48
CA MET A 1 -10.90 -2.91 -2.89
C MET A 1 -9.46 -3.13 -3.35
N ASP A 2 -8.94 -4.34 -3.13
CA ASP A 2 -7.53 -4.63 -3.42
C ASP A 2 -7.36 -5.14 -4.86
N PHE A 3 -6.26 -4.79 -5.52
CA PHE A 3 -5.93 -5.14 -6.91
C PHE A 3 -6.13 -6.62 -7.26
N HIS A 4 -5.87 -7.53 -6.31
CA HIS A 4 -6.04 -8.97 -6.52
C HIS A 4 -7.50 -9.38 -6.79
N HIS A 5 -8.49 -8.63 -6.29
CA HIS A 5 -9.90 -8.88 -6.59
C HIS A 5 -10.23 -8.53 -8.04
N GLN A 6 -9.71 -7.41 -8.53
CA GLN A 6 -9.86 -7.00 -9.94
C GLN A 6 -9.18 -8.02 -10.87
N LEU A 7 -7.98 -8.47 -10.50
CA LEU A 7 -7.25 -9.47 -11.28
C LEU A 7 -7.97 -10.81 -11.34
N LYS A 8 -8.61 -11.24 -10.24
CA LYS A 8 -9.41 -12.47 -10.24
C LYS A 8 -10.62 -12.37 -11.17
N GLY A 9 -11.31 -11.23 -11.19
CA GLY A 9 -12.40 -10.97 -12.13
C GLY A 9 -11.94 -11.06 -13.58
N ALA A 10 -10.88 -10.35 -13.93
CA ALA A 10 -10.34 -10.35 -15.30
C ALA A 10 -9.88 -11.74 -15.78
N ILE A 11 -9.38 -12.59 -14.87
CA ILE A 11 -9.02 -13.97 -15.20
C ILE A 11 -10.26 -14.82 -15.50
N LEU A 12 -11.34 -14.65 -14.74
CA LEU A 12 -12.60 -15.37 -14.99
C LEU A 12 -13.19 -14.96 -16.34
N ASP A 13 -13.23 -13.66 -16.63
CA ASP A 13 -13.71 -13.13 -17.91
C ASP A 13 -12.89 -13.73 -19.07
N ALA A 14 -11.57 -13.83 -18.94
CA ALA A 14 -10.70 -14.43 -19.97
C ALA A 14 -10.90 -15.95 -20.15
N VAL A 15 -11.34 -16.67 -19.12
CA VAL A 15 -11.72 -18.09 -19.23
C VAL A 15 -13.05 -18.21 -19.98
N ASP A 16 -14.02 -17.38 -19.60
CA ASP A 16 -15.36 -17.41 -20.20
C ASP A 16 -15.33 -16.99 -21.67
N ASP A 17 -14.49 -16.01 -22.03
CA ASP A 17 -14.22 -15.59 -23.42
C ASP A 17 -13.35 -16.61 -24.20
N GLY A 18 -12.83 -17.65 -23.55
CA GLY A 18 -12.00 -18.68 -24.18
C GLY A 18 -10.58 -18.24 -24.55
N LEU A 19 -10.12 -17.07 -24.07
CA LEU A 19 -8.75 -16.58 -24.28
C LEU A 19 -7.71 -17.45 -23.54
N ILE A 20 -8.10 -18.05 -22.42
CA ILE A 20 -7.32 -19.04 -21.70
C ILE A 20 -8.14 -20.31 -21.47
N SER A 21 -7.51 -21.47 -21.60
CA SER A 21 -8.20 -22.76 -21.53
C SER A 21 -8.52 -23.23 -20.11
N ILE A 22 -7.78 -22.74 -19.11
CA ILE A 22 -7.90 -23.14 -17.71
C ILE A 22 -7.68 -21.92 -16.82
N ASP A 23 -8.50 -21.81 -15.77
CA ASP A 23 -8.32 -20.86 -14.69
C ASP A 23 -7.02 -21.16 -13.88
N PRO A 24 -5.98 -20.32 -13.97
CA PRO A 24 -4.74 -20.50 -13.23
C PRO A 24 -4.92 -20.32 -11.71
N THR A 25 -5.97 -19.62 -11.26
CA THR A 25 -6.21 -19.35 -9.83
C THR A 25 -6.66 -20.59 -9.05
N ARG A 26 -7.03 -21.68 -9.75
CA ARG A 26 -7.26 -23.00 -9.12
C ARG A 26 -6.00 -23.60 -8.49
N LYS A 27 -4.81 -23.27 -9.02
CA LYS A 27 -3.52 -23.83 -8.57
C LYS A 27 -2.57 -22.76 -8.02
N ALA A 28 -2.78 -21.50 -8.37
CA ALA A 28 -1.94 -20.39 -7.95
C ALA A 28 -2.72 -19.37 -7.11
N ILE A 29 -2.19 -19.02 -5.94
CA ILE A 29 -2.75 -17.95 -5.11
C ILE A 29 -2.07 -16.64 -5.50
N ILE A 30 -2.86 -15.70 -6.00
CA ILE A 30 -2.39 -14.35 -6.32
C ILE A 30 -2.50 -13.50 -5.07
N LYS A 31 -1.35 -13.18 -4.47
CA LYS A 31 -1.24 -12.34 -3.28
C LYS A 31 -0.12 -11.31 -3.45
N GLY A 32 -0.17 -10.26 -2.63
CA GLY A 32 0.87 -9.25 -2.62
C GLY A 32 2.21 -9.84 -2.23
N LYS A 33 3.30 -9.23 -2.71
CA LYS A 33 4.65 -9.55 -2.23
C LYS A 33 4.76 -9.16 -0.75
N SER A 34 5.43 -10.00 0.05
CA SER A 34 5.76 -9.64 1.43
C SER A 34 6.43 -8.25 1.46
N PRO A 35 6.02 -7.36 2.39
CA PRO A 35 6.63 -6.05 2.49
C PRO A 35 8.15 -6.19 2.61
N LYS A 36 8.89 -5.47 1.76
CA LYS A 36 10.34 -5.42 1.89
C LYS A 36 10.71 -4.78 3.23
N HIS A 37 11.82 -5.21 3.83
CA HIS A 37 12.42 -4.47 4.94
C HIS A 37 12.67 -3.03 4.48
N LYS A 38 11.94 -2.09 5.10
CA LYS A 38 12.12 -0.66 4.83
C LYS A 38 13.31 -0.19 5.64
N LYS A 39 14.28 0.47 4.99
CA LYS A 39 15.34 1.18 5.70
C LYS A 39 14.68 2.24 6.60
N ILE A 40 15.07 2.27 7.88
CA ILE A 40 14.67 3.34 8.79
C ILE A 40 15.16 4.66 8.20
N LYS A 41 14.24 5.61 7.99
CA LYS A 41 14.56 6.95 7.49
C LYS A 41 14.54 7.90 8.69
N TYR A 42 15.64 8.58 8.92
CA TYR A 42 15.70 9.71 9.84
C TYR A 42 15.51 11.01 9.04
N LEU A 43 14.92 12.01 9.68
CA LEU A 43 14.92 13.36 9.12
C LEU A 43 16.33 13.91 9.19
N ASN A 44 16.80 14.51 8.10
CA ASN A 44 18.00 15.34 8.18
C ASN A 44 17.68 16.69 8.85
N GLN A 45 18.71 17.48 9.14
CA GLN A 45 18.56 18.76 9.85
C GLN A 45 17.56 19.71 9.17
N PHE A 46 17.63 19.84 7.84
CA PHE A 46 16.73 20.69 7.06
C PHE A 46 15.29 20.20 7.11
N GLN A 47 15.08 18.90 6.98
CA GLN A 47 13.76 18.28 7.06
C GLN A 47 13.14 18.41 8.45
N LEU A 48 13.95 18.31 9.51
CA LEU A 48 13.51 18.52 10.89
C LEU A 48 13.07 19.96 11.11
N GLN A 49 13.87 20.93 10.66
CA GLN A 49 13.52 22.36 10.74
C GLN A 49 12.22 22.65 9.99
N ASN A 50 12.08 22.14 8.76
CA ASN A 50 10.85 22.29 7.99
C ASN A 50 9.64 21.68 8.71
N LEU A 51 9.79 20.50 9.32
CA LEU A 51 8.71 19.88 10.09
C LEU A 51 8.28 20.79 11.24
N ILE A 52 9.23 21.29 12.03
CA ILE A 52 8.95 22.18 13.17
C ILE A 52 8.22 23.45 12.70
N MET A 53 8.64 24.06 11.60
CA MET A 53 7.99 25.26 11.05
C MET A 53 6.55 25.02 10.59
N ASN A 54 6.19 23.78 10.22
CA ASN A 54 4.83 23.44 9.79
C ASN A 54 3.91 23.02 10.96
N LEU A 55 4.46 22.82 12.17
CA LEU A 55 3.66 22.49 13.34
C LEU A 55 3.05 23.77 13.94
N LYS A 56 1.77 23.72 14.31
CA LYS A 56 1.13 24.75 15.13
C LYS A 56 1.49 24.51 16.58
N LEU A 57 2.54 25.17 17.04
CA LEU A 57 3.00 25.11 18.42
C LEU A 57 2.47 26.33 19.17
N ASP A 58 1.28 26.16 19.76
CA ASP A 58 0.70 27.19 20.62
C ASP A 58 1.47 27.27 21.95
N SER A 59 1.38 28.43 22.62
CA SER A 59 2.10 28.68 23.88
C SER A 59 1.61 27.85 25.06
N ASN A 60 0.44 27.23 24.92
CA ASN A 60 -0.17 26.39 25.94
C ASN A 60 0.09 24.92 25.61
N ILE A 61 0.34 24.13 26.64
CA ILE A 61 0.44 22.68 26.52
C ILE A 61 -0.93 22.14 26.14
N ASN A 62 -0.97 21.29 25.11
CA ASN A 62 -2.19 20.61 24.71
C ASN A 62 -2.44 19.43 25.66
N GLU A 63 -3.54 19.44 26.41
CA GLU A 63 -3.86 18.42 27.42
C GLU A 63 -4.52 17.16 26.85
N TYR A 64 -4.84 17.13 25.55
CA TYR A 64 -5.41 15.97 24.89
C TYR A 64 -4.30 14.96 24.53
N TRP A 65 -4.05 14.02 25.45
CA TRP A 65 -3.38 12.75 25.20
C TRP A 65 -4.35 11.58 25.39
#